data_AF-A0A7K1ZGC3-F1
#
_entry.id   AF-A0A7K1ZGC3-F1
#
_cell.length_a   1.000
_cell.length_b   1.000
_cell.length_c   1.000
_cell.angle_alpha   90.00
_cell.angle_beta   90.00
_cell.angle_gamma   90.00
#
_symmetry.space_group_name_H-M   'P 1'
#
loop_
_entity.id
_entity.type
_entity.pdbx_description
1 polymer ?
#
loop_
_entity_poly.entity_id
_entity_poly.type
_entity_poly.pdbx_seq_one_letter_code
_entity_poly.pdbx_strand_id
1 'polypeptide(L)'
;MGDTPTTTPDHRQRIATLLGLLTSEEAQETLSQRLGRPRLAYELACAWFDDVYVPSERYMDGLKGDLAPEAAETFKDAFDPVELAAMERFHRFFELRIDMLPDAMIASRCIPMDDRWRSLMKDAGYLLEDIGGNVEDLRRRLATGGKASEEITAIIKFKK
;
A
#
# COMPACT_ATOMS: atom_id res chain seq x y z
N MET A 1 -8.77 20.98 28.10
CA MET A 1 -8.66 19.63 27.50
C MET A 1 -8.88 19.81 26.02
N GLY A 2 -7.79 19.81 25.24
CA GLY A 2 -7.86 19.90 23.79
C GLY A 2 -8.03 18.50 23.24
N ASP A 3 -9.23 18.18 22.79
CA ASP A 3 -9.51 17.01 21.99
C ASP A 3 -8.69 17.16 20.70
N THR A 4 -7.64 16.36 20.54
CA THR A 4 -6.91 16.30 19.28
C THR A 4 -7.78 15.46 18.35
N PRO A 5 -8.33 16.00 17.25
CA PRO A 5 -9.03 15.16 16.30
C PRO A 5 -8.01 14.13 15.82
N THR A 6 -8.25 12.87 16.16
CA THR A 6 -7.46 11.76 15.63
C THR A 6 -7.96 11.58 14.20
N THR A 7 -7.55 12.50 13.33
CA THR A 7 -7.98 12.53 11.94
C THR A 7 -7.51 11.22 11.33
N THR A 8 -8.45 10.32 11.05
CA THR A 8 -8.14 9.12 10.29
C THR A 8 -7.49 9.59 8.98
N PRO A 9 -6.31 9.08 8.62
CA PRO A 9 -5.62 9.52 7.42
C PRO A 9 -6.55 9.36 6.21
N ASP A 10 -6.69 10.41 5.42
CA ASP A 10 -7.49 10.39 4.19
C ASP A 10 -6.92 9.36 3.19
N HIS A 11 -7.77 8.84 2.29
CA HIS A 11 -7.39 7.80 1.31
C HIS A 11 -6.14 8.15 0.52
N ARG A 12 -5.98 9.41 0.10
CA ARG A 12 -4.77 9.87 -0.60
C ARG A 12 -3.52 9.69 0.24
N GLN A 13 -3.58 10.07 1.51
CA GLN A 13 -2.44 9.90 2.42
C GLN A 13 -2.10 8.42 2.63
N ARG A 14 -3.11 7.55 2.77
CA ARG A 14 -2.90 6.10 2.96
C ARG A 14 -2.25 5.46 1.74
N ILE A 15 -2.73 5.77 0.54
CA ILE A 15 -2.16 5.29 -0.73
C ILE A 15 -0.74 5.80 -0.91
N ALA A 16 -0.51 7.11 -0.79
CA ALA A 16 0.81 7.68 -0.95
C ALA A 16 1.82 7.11 0.07
N THR A 17 1.37 6.87 1.30
CA THR A 17 2.21 6.25 2.34
C THR A 17 2.60 4.82 1.95
N LEU A 18 1.64 3.99 1.52
CA LEU A 18 1.91 2.61 1.15
C LEU A 18 2.79 2.52 -0.11
N LEU A 19 2.51 3.32 -1.14
CA LEU A 19 3.35 3.37 -2.34
C LEU A 19 4.76 3.83 -2.00
N GLY A 20 4.91 4.84 -1.14
CA GLY A 20 6.23 5.27 -0.68
C GLY A 20 7.00 4.19 0.09
N LEU A 21 6.31 3.33 0.84
CA LEU A 21 6.93 2.15 1.45
C LEU A 21 7.31 1.10 0.40
N LEU A 22 6.44 0.86 -0.58
CA LEU A 22 6.69 -0.06 -1.70
C LEU A 22 7.86 0.39 -2.57
N THR A 23 8.15 1.69 -2.66
CA THR A 23 9.24 2.20 -3.53
C THR A 23 10.57 2.35 -2.82
N SER A 24 10.59 2.40 -1.49
CA SER A 24 11.79 2.72 -0.71
C SER A 24 12.46 1.47 -0.14
N GLU A 25 13.58 1.06 -0.73
CA GLU A 25 14.41 -0.05 -0.22
C GLU A 25 14.86 0.17 1.23
N GLU A 26 15.23 1.39 1.61
CA GLU A 26 15.63 1.73 2.98
C GLU A 26 14.47 1.57 3.97
N ALA A 27 13.26 1.97 3.57
CA ALA A 27 12.06 1.79 4.38
C ALA A 27 11.73 0.30 4.53
N GLN A 28 11.83 -0.46 3.43
CA GLN A 28 11.62 -1.90 3.44
C GLN A 28 12.66 -2.61 4.31
N GLU A 29 13.93 -2.20 4.26
CA GLU A 29 14.95 -2.78 5.13
C GLU A 29 14.62 -2.53 6.61
N THR A 30 14.29 -1.30 6.97
CA THR A 30 13.88 -0.92 8.33
C THR A 30 12.67 -1.73 8.81
N LEU A 31 11.64 -1.88 7.97
CA LEU A 31 10.46 -2.69 8.29
C LEU A 31 10.77 -4.18 8.33
N SER A 32 11.67 -4.66 7.48
CA SER A 32 12.09 -6.07 7.44
C SER A 32 12.81 -6.50 8.72
N GLN A 33 13.51 -5.57 9.40
CA GLN A 33 14.09 -5.83 10.72
C GLN A 33 13.02 -6.05 11.80
N ARG A 34 11.81 -5.49 11.62
CA ARG A 34 10.68 -5.63 12.56
C ARG A 34 9.76 -6.80 12.24
N LEU A 35 9.49 -7.07 10.97
CA LEU A 35 8.50 -8.05 10.50
C LEU A 35 9.13 -9.35 9.94
N GLY A 36 10.43 -9.32 9.60
CA GLY A 36 11.13 -10.36 8.84
C GLY A 36 10.97 -10.16 7.32
N ARG A 37 12.09 -10.21 6.58
CA ARG A 37 12.13 -10.06 5.11
C ARG A 37 11.08 -10.88 4.33
N PRO A 38 10.90 -12.20 4.56
CA PRO A 38 9.95 -12.98 3.76
C PRO A 38 8.49 -12.58 3.97
N ARG A 39 8.16 -12.00 5.13
CA ARG A 39 6.79 -11.54 5.44
C ARG A 39 6.52 -10.12 4.98
N LEU A 40 7.56 -9.29 4.83
CA LEU A 40 7.37 -7.88 4.48
C LEU A 40 6.57 -7.69 3.16
N ALA A 41 6.97 -8.39 2.10
CA ALA A 41 6.30 -8.26 0.81
C ALA A 41 4.84 -8.77 0.87
N TYR A 42 4.59 -9.83 1.64
CA TYR A 42 3.24 -10.32 1.92
C TYR A 42 2.41 -9.29 2.67
N GLU A 43 2.96 -8.70 3.73
CA GLU A 43 2.29 -7.71 4.55
C GLU A 43 2.00 -6.40 3.78
N LEU A 44 2.91 -5.97 2.90
CA LEU A 44 2.67 -4.84 2.00
C LEU A 44 1.61 -5.14 0.94
N ALA A 45 1.55 -6.38 0.44
CA ALA A 45 0.47 -6.81 -0.44
C ALA A 45 -0.87 -6.82 0.29
N CYS A 46 -0.95 -7.42 1.49
CA CYS A 46 -2.16 -7.38 2.30
C CYS A 46 -2.61 -5.94 2.59
N ALA A 47 -1.69 -5.04 2.94
CA ALA A 47 -2.01 -3.63 3.12
C ALA A 47 -2.63 -2.99 1.86
N TRP A 48 -2.13 -3.31 0.68
CA TRP A 48 -2.69 -2.83 -0.58
C TRP A 48 -4.12 -3.34 -0.78
N PHE A 49 -4.31 -4.65 -0.76
CA PHE A 49 -5.57 -5.30 -1.12
C PHE A 49 -6.66 -5.20 -0.04
N ASP A 50 -6.28 -5.22 1.24
CA ASP A 50 -7.25 -5.28 2.35
C ASP A 50 -7.55 -3.88 2.95
N ASP A 51 -6.59 -2.95 2.94
CA ASP A 51 -6.65 -1.75 3.79
C ASP A 51 -6.63 -0.42 3.04
N VAL A 52 -6.04 -0.38 1.84
CA VAL A 52 -5.68 0.89 1.17
C VAL A 52 -6.40 1.06 -0.17
N TYR A 53 -6.40 0.05 -1.03
CA TYR A 53 -7.11 0.10 -2.30
C TYR A 53 -8.57 -0.34 -2.11
N VAL A 54 -9.51 0.60 -2.25
CA VAL A 54 -10.95 0.30 -2.25
C VAL A 54 -11.40 0.28 -3.71
N PRO A 55 -11.68 -0.90 -4.29
CA PRO A 55 -12.14 -0.97 -5.67
C PRO A 55 -13.47 -0.23 -5.78
N SER A 56 -13.48 0.73 -6.68
CA SER A 56 -14.57 1.65 -6.86
C SER A 56 -15.67 1.05 -7.76
N GLU A 57 -15.37 -0.04 -8.46
CA GLU A 57 -16.29 -0.92 -9.18
C GLU A 57 -15.79 -2.37 -9.14
N ARG A 58 -16.72 -3.34 -9.09
CA ARG A 58 -16.47 -4.78 -9.04
C ARG A 58 -15.37 -5.21 -10.02
N TYR A 59 -14.25 -5.69 -9.49
CA TYR A 59 -13.34 -6.55 -10.25
C TYR A 59 -13.22 -7.91 -9.55
N MET A 60 -13.48 -8.94 -10.36
CA MET A 60 -13.27 -10.37 -10.12
C MET A 60 -14.05 -11.05 -8.98
N ASP A 61 -14.58 -12.22 -9.31
CA ASP A 61 -15.25 -13.16 -8.42
C ASP A 61 -14.23 -13.66 -7.39
N GLY A 62 -14.17 -13.05 -6.19
CA GLY A 62 -13.53 -13.67 -5.03
C GLY A 62 -12.51 -12.87 -4.21
N LEU A 63 -12.06 -11.67 -4.61
CA LEU A 63 -11.15 -10.85 -3.80
C LEU A 63 -11.88 -9.69 -3.10
N LYS A 64 -11.76 -9.66 -1.77
CA LYS A 64 -12.55 -8.85 -0.83
C LYS A 64 -11.93 -7.46 -0.61
N GLY A 65 -12.50 -6.43 -1.21
CA GLY A 65 -12.39 -5.06 -0.71
C GLY A 65 -13.50 -4.74 0.30
N ASP A 66 -13.39 -3.63 1.04
CA ASP A 66 -14.52 -3.10 1.82
C ASP A 66 -15.63 -2.69 0.83
N LEU A 67 -16.75 -3.42 0.87
CA LEU A 67 -17.87 -3.30 -0.07
C LEU A 67 -18.91 -2.26 0.38
N ALA A 68 -18.64 -1.50 1.45
CA ALA A 68 -19.52 -0.43 1.88
C ALA A 68 -19.60 0.65 0.78
N PRO A 69 -20.79 0.93 0.21
CA PRO A 69 -20.95 1.90 -0.87
C PRO A 69 -20.36 3.28 -0.53
N GLU A 70 -20.51 3.69 0.74
CA GLU A 70 -20.01 4.96 1.27
C GLU A 70 -18.47 5.05 1.26
N ALA A 71 -17.77 3.93 1.49
CA ALA A 71 -16.31 3.88 1.43
C ALA A 71 -15.80 3.98 -0.02
N ALA A 72 -16.52 3.36 -0.96
CA ALA A 72 -16.19 3.44 -2.38
C ALA A 72 -16.43 4.85 -2.95
N GLU A 73 -17.51 5.52 -2.55
CA GLU A 73 -17.77 6.92 -2.93
C GLU A 73 -16.72 7.86 -2.33
N THR A 74 -16.44 7.75 -1.04
CA THR A 74 -15.40 8.57 -0.37
C THR A 74 -14.02 8.37 -1.02
N PHE A 75 -13.71 7.13 -1.43
CA PHE A 75 -12.49 6.84 -2.18
C PHE A 75 -12.51 7.52 -3.55
N LYS A 76 -13.59 7.43 -4.33
CA LYS A 76 -13.71 8.09 -5.64
C LYS A 76 -13.57 9.60 -5.55
N ASP A 77 -14.21 10.24 -4.56
CA ASP A 77 -14.16 11.70 -4.36
C ASP A 77 -12.75 12.21 -3.99
N ALA A 78 -11.87 11.35 -3.47
CA ALA A 78 -10.51 11.74 -3.08
C ALA A 78 -9.54 11.88 -4.26
N PHE A 79 -9.92 11.38 -5.46
CA PHE A 79 -9.05 11.30 -6.63
C PHE A 79 -9.74 11.76 -7.90
N ASP A 80 -8.97 12.33 -8.83
CA ASP A 80 -9.49 12.63 -10.14
C ASP A 80 -9.53 11.39 -11.05
N PRO A 81 -10.26 11.42 -12.18
CA PRO A 81 -10.40 10.25 -13.06
C PRO A 81 -9.08 9.69 -13.62
N VAL A 82 -8.05 10.53 -13.79
CA VAL A 82 -6.73 10.08 -14.28
C VAL A 82 -6.02 9.30 -13.20
N GLU A 83 -6.04 9.80 -11.96
CA GLU A 83 -5.49 9.11 -10.79
C GLU A 83 -6.21 7.78 -10.53
N LEU A 84 -7.54 7.75 -10.63
CA LEU A 84 -8.33 6.52 -10.49
C LEU A 84 -7.94 5.47 -11.55
N ALA A 85 -7.77 5.89 -12.80
CA ALA A 85 -7.34 5.00 -13.89
C ALA A 85 -5.90 4.48 -13.67
N ALA A 86 -4.99 5.33 -13.18
CA ALA A 86 -3.62 4.93 -12.85
C ALA A 86 -3.60 3.92 -11.69
N MET A 87 -4.40 4.15 -10.64
CA MET A 87 -4.54 3.22 -9.52
C MET A 87 -5.14 1.87 -9.95
N GLU A 88 -6.15 1.88 -10.81
CA GLU A 88 -6.72 0.65 -11.36
C GLU A 88 -5.69 -0.14 -12.19
N ARG A 89 -4.91 0.55 -13.03
CA ARG A 89 -3.84 -0.07 -13.82
C ARG A 89 -2.79 -0.72 -12.91
N PHE A 90 -2.33 0.00 -11.89
CA PHE A 90 -1.37 -0.53 -10.93
C PHE A 90 -1.96 -1.71 -10.14
N HIS A 91 -3.23 -1.62 -9.70
CA HIS A 91 -3.91 -2.71 -9.00
C HIS A 91 -3.95 -3.99 -9.84
N ARG A 92 -4.37 -3.90 -11.11
CA ARG A 92 -4.37 -5.06 -12.03
C ARG A 92 -2.96 -5.61 -12.24
N PHE A 93 -1.95 -4.74 -12.35
CA PHE A 93 -0.56 -5.17 -12.44
C PHE A 93 -0.12 -5.92 -11.18
N PHE A 94 -0.46 -5.42 -9.98
CA PHE A 94 -0.16 -6.06 -8.71
C PHE A 94 -0.87 -7.42 -8.62
N GLU A 95 -2.17 -7.47 -8.88
CA GLU A 95 -2.99 -8.69 -8.86
C GLU A 95 -2.38 -9.79 -9.73
N LEU A 96 -2.05 -9.48 -10.99
CA LEU A 96 -1.41 -10.43 -11.90
C LEU A 96 -0.09 -10.97 -11.36
N ARG A 97 0.72 -10.14 -10.69
CA ARG A 97 1.99 -10.61 -10.11
C ARG A 97 1.80 -11.54 -8.93
N ILE A 98 0.75 -11.32 -8.13
CA ILE A 98 0.38 -12.19 -7.02
C ILE A 98 -0.21 -13.50 -7.51
N ASP A 99 -1.10 -13.46 -8.50
CA ASP A 99 -1.74 -14.65 -9.08
C ASP A 99 -0.72 -15.60 -9.74
N MET A 100 0.39 -15.06 -10.27
CA MET A 100 1.50 -15.85 -10.80
C MET A 100 2.37 -16.55 -9.72
N LEU A 101 2.10 -16.35 -8.43
CA LEU A 101 2.84 -17.03 -7.36
C LEU A 101 2.24 -18.42 -7.10
N PRO A 102 3.08 -19.43 -6.79
CA PRO A 102 2.58 -20.73 -6.38
C PRO A 102 1.72 -20.60 -5.11
N ASP A 103 0.60 -21.34 -5.03
CA ASP A 103 -0.30 -21.34 -3.86
C ASP A 103 0.44 -21.61 -2.55
N ALA A 104 1.48 -22.47 -2.58
CA ALA A 104 2.31 -22.76 -1.41
C ALA A 104 3.06 -21.53 -0.86
N MET A 105 3.43 -20.58 -1.72
CA MET A 105 4.08 -19.32 -1.31
C MET A 105 3.08 -18.36 -0.68
N ILE A 106 1.87 -18.27 -1.24
CA ILE A 106 0.77 -17.48 -0.67
C ILE A 106 0.36 -18.06 0.69
N ALA A 107 0.16 -19.38 0.77
CA ALA A 107 -0.22 -20.07 2.00
C ALA A 107 0.85 -19.95 3.10
N SER A 108 2.14 -19.91 2.73
CA SER A 108 3.25 -19.70 3.66
C SER A 108 3.52 -18.22 3.97
N ARG A 109 2.72 -17.29 3.42
CA ARG A 109 2.87 -15.84 3.61
C ARG A 109 4.26 -15.33 3.22
N CYS A 110 4.81 -15.91 2.16
CA CYS A 110 6.17 -15.65 1.71
C CYS A 110 6.13 -15.20 0.25
N ILE A 111 6.20 -13.89 0.03
CA ILE A 111 6.30 -13.32 -1.31
C ILE A 111 7.78 -13.06 -1.60
N PRO A 112 8.35 -13.65 -2.66
CA PRO A 112 9.75 -13.43 -3.00
C PRO A 112 9.97 -11.98 -3.47
N MET A 113 10.97 -11.32 -2.89
CA MET A 113 11.42 -9.99 -3.31
C MET A 113 12.40 -10.09 -4.49
N ASP A 114 11.96 -10.72 -5.59
CA ASP A 114 12.75 -10.93 -6.80
C ASP A 114 12.55 -9.81 -7.86
N ASP A 115 12.96 -10.03 -9.10
CA ASP A 115 12.80 -9.05 -10.19
C ASP A 115 11.33 -8.65 -10.44
N ARG A 116 10.36 -9.53 -10.11
CA ARG A 116 8.93 -9.21 -10.19
C ARG A 116 8.55 -8.17 -9.14
N TRP A 117 9.07 -8.33 -7.91
CA TRP A 117 8.87 -7.36 -6.85
C TRP A 117 9.53 -6.02 -7.22
N ARG A 118 10.77 -6.03 -7.72
CA ARG A 118 11.44 -4.80 -8.18
C ARG A 118 10.67 -4.07 -9.29
N SER A 119 10.04 -4.83 -10.20
CA SER A 119 9.16 -4.24 -11.23
C SER A 119 7.93 -3.58 -10.62
N LEU A 120 7.37 -4.18 -9.57
CA LEU A 120 6.26 -3.61 -8.80
C LEU A 120 6.65 -2.35 -8.02
N MET A 121 7.83 -2.35 -7.39
CA MET A 121 8.36 -1.15 -6.73
C MET A 121 8.49 0.02 -7.73
N LYS A 122 8.89 -0.29 -8.97
CA LYS A 122 9.01 0.72 -10.03
C LYS A 122 7.66 1.27 -10.48
N ASP A 123 6.67 0.40 -10.71
CA ASP A 123 5.31 0.81 -11.11
C ASP A 123 4.61 1.60 -9.99
N ALA A 124 4.82 1.20 -8.72
CA ALA A 124 4.37 1.94 -7.56
C ALA A 124 4.99 3.35 -7.49
N GLY A 125 6.23 3.50 -7.96
CA GLY A 125 6.91 4.79 -8.06
C GLY A 125 6.23 5.73 -9.04
N TYR A 126 5.92 5.22 -10.23
CA TYR A 126 5.18 5.99 -11.24
C TYR A 126 3.80 6.40 -10.73
N LEU A 127 3.06 5.47 -10.12
CA LEU A 127 1.75 5.80 -9.55
C LEU A 127 1.86 6.86 -8.45
N LEU A 128 2.89 6.79 -7.60
CA LEU A 128 3.10 7.76 -6.53
C LEU A 128 3.37 9.16 -7.07
N GLU A 129 4.14 9.27 -8.16
CA GLU A 129 4.35 10.52 -8.88
C GLU A 129 3.04 11.05 -9.49
N ASP A 130 2.24 10.17 -10.11
CA ASP A 130 0.96 10.53 -10.75
C ASP A 130 -0.06 11.09 -9.74
N ILE A 131 -0.12 10.55 -8.50
CA ILE A 131 -1.03 11.05 -7.46
C ILE A 131 -0.45 12.22 -6.63
N GLY A 132 0.69 12.77 -7.05
CA GLY A 132 1.37 13.91 -6.41
C GLY A 132 2.05 13.59 -5.07
N GLY A 133 2.35 12.32 -4.80
CA GLY A 133 3.08 11.92 -3.59
C GLY A 133 4.59 12.16 -3.69
N ASN A 134 5.25 12.33 -2.54
CA ASN A 134 6.68 12.62 -2.48
C ASN A 134 7.44 11.56 -1.67
N VAL A 135 8.20 10.70 -2.35
CA VAL A 135 9.06 9.67 -1.72
C VAL A 135 10.08 10.29 -0.77
N GLU A 136 10.62 11.46 -1.09
CA GLU A 136 11.62 12.14 -0.25
C GLU A 136 11.01 12.67 1.04
N ASP A 137 9.75 13.10 1.02
CA ASP A 137 9.02 13.47 2.24
C ASP A 137 8.85 12.25 3.15
N LEU A 138 8.42 11.11 2.58
CA LEU A 138 8.27 9.87 3.34
C LEU A 138 9.62 9.38 3.90
N ARG A 139 10.69 9.44 3.11
CA ARG A 139 12.06 9.12 3.55
C ARG A 139 12.50 10.03 4.68
N ARG A 140 12.26 11.34 4.57
CA ARG A 140 12.57 12.31 5.64
C ARG A 140 11.83 11.97 6.93
N ARG A 141 10.54 11.61 6.83
CA ARG A 141 9.72 11.19 7.98
C ARG A 141 10.27 9.91 8.61
N LEU A 142 10.60 8.90 7.81
CA LEU A 142 11.19 7.64 8.30
C LEU A 142 12.57 7.86 8.93
N ALA A 143 13.40 8.73 8.35
CA ALA A 143 14.73 9.08 8.83
C ALA A 143 14.70 9.86 10.16
N THR A 144 13.65 10.64 10.44
CA THR A 144 13.48 11.33 11.73
C THR A 144 13.18 10.39 12.92
N GLY A 145 12.97 9.10 12.68
CA GLY A 145 12.95 8.05 13.70
C GLY A 145 11.69 8.00 14.58
N GLY A 146 11.54 6.85 15.28
CA GLY A 146 10.56 6.55 16.33
C GLY A 146 9.10 6.82 15.96
N LYS A 147 8.65 8.04 16.22
CA LYS A 147 7.24 8.45 16.13
C LYS A 147 6.69 8.38 14.70
N ALA A 148 7.47 8.79 13.70
CA ALA A 148 7.03 8.75 12.31
C ALA A 148 6.97 7.33 11.73
N SER A 149 7.86 6.43 12.19
CA SER A 149 7.76 5.01 11.85
C SER A 149 6.51 4.39 12.47
N GLU A 150 6.22 4.73 13.74
CA GLU A 150 5.00 4.28 14.41
C GLU A 150 3.73 4.78 13.73
N GLU A 151 3.69 6.07 13.34
CA GLU A 151 2.59 6.66 12.57
C GLU A 151 2.40 5.95 11.22
N ILE A 152 3.49 5.65 10.49
CA ILE A 152 3.41 4.94 9.21
C ILE A 152 2.89 3.50 9.38
N THR A 153 3.33 2.78 10.42
CA THR A 153 2.75 1.47 10.79
C THR A 153 1.35 1.57 11.39
N ALA A 154 0.89 2.75 11.83
CA ALA A 154 -0.47 2.95 12.30
C ALA A 154 -1.42 3.28 11.12
N ILE A 155 -0.91 3.95 10.09
CA ILE A 155 -1.61 4.22 8.83
C ILE A 155 -1.86 2.91 8.06
N ILE A 156 -0.92 1.97 8.14
CA ILE A 156 -0.96 0.67 7.44
C ILE A 156 -1.05 -0.47 8.46
N LYS A 157 -2.19 -1.15 8.50
CA LYS A 157 -2.46 -2.22 9.47
C LYS A 157 -1.74 -3.51 9.11
N PHE A 158 -0.46 -3.62 9.48
CA PHE A 158 0.25 -4.89 9.36
C PHE A 158 -0.34 -5.95 10.32
N LYS A 159 -0.65 -7.14 9.79
CA LYS A 159 -1.26 -8.25 10.54
C LYS A 159 -0.12 -9.06 11.17
N LYS A 160 0.06 -8.92 12.49
CA LYS A 160 1.09 -9.66 13.26
C LYS A 160 0.90 -11.18 13.22
#